data_AF-A0A7R8CMM4-F1
#
_entry.id   AF-A0A7R8CMM4-F1
#
_cell.length_a   1.000
_cell.length_b   1.000
_cell.length_c   1.000
_cell.angle_alpha   90.00
_cell.angle_beta   90.00
_cell.angle_gamma   90.00
#
_symmetry.space_group_name_H-M   'P 1'
#
loop_
_entity.id
_entity.type
_entity.pdbx_description
1 polymer ?
#
loop_
_entity_poly.entity_id
_entity_poly.type
_entity_poly.pdbx_seq_one_letter_code
_entity_poly.pdbx_strand_id
1 'polypeptide(L)'
;MILLLSLFFLRVSYGSPQGELVKKLFSDYDLSVYPGTPTSIGKVEFSASPLCMDLSLDGVLEGRMWVHMSWMDDRLVWTPEDHEGINQLRVPINKLWKPDIVPYIKKDITEIQEEFNAIVYSNGKILYVPDTKLRIDCDNANLTDVWAVNECTIKYGSWTFDNDMMELVQFKDPVDISEFVKLCPIKTLDVMKELKLKNFMSAALSPMPHLIIH
;
A
#
# COMPACT_ATOMS: atom_id res chain seq x y z
N MET A 1 -52.50 -19.37 -41.86
CA MET A 1 -51.84 -18.14 -41.39
C MET A 1 -51.16 -18.46 -40.08
N ILE A 2 -49.87 -18.19 -39.99
CA ILE A 2 -48.86 -18.88 -39.18
C ILE A 2 -48.97 -18.53 -37.67
N LEU A 3 -48.98 -19.54 -36.80
CA LEU A 3 -48.80 -19.38 -35.35
C LEU A 3 -47.34 -19.00 -35.07
N LEU A 4 -47.11 -17.77 -34.65
CA LEU A 4 -45.82 -17.28 -34.16
C LEU A 4 -45.57 -17.85 -32.75
N LEU A 5 -44.75 -18.90 -32.67
CA LEU A 5 -44.10 -19.33 -31.44
C LEU A 5 -43.08 -18.27 -31.03
N SER A 6 -43.45 -17.42 -30.07
CA SER A 6 -42.50 -16.51 -29.43
C SER A 6 -41.55 -17.33 -28.54
N LEU A 7 -40.37 -17.67 -29.07
CA LEU A 7 -39.25 -18.14 -28.27
C LEU A 7 -38.83 -17.00 -27.33
N PHE A 8 -39.29 -17.07 -26.08
CA PHE A 8 -38.66 -16.34 -24.98
C PHE A 8 -37.24 -16.88 -24.84
N PHE A 9 -36.27 -16.25 -25.50
CA PHE A 9 -34.88 -16.42 -25.15
C PHE A 9 -34.72 -15.86 -23.73
N LEU A 10 -34.72 -16.75 -22.73
CA LEU A 10 -34.13 -16.45 -21.44
C LEU A 10 -32.70 -15.98 -21.74
N ARG A 11 -32.44 -14.67 -21.61
CA ARG A 11 -31.09 -14.16 -21.55
C ARG A 11 -30.47 -14.71 -20.27
N VAL A 12 -29.86 -15.88 -20.36
CA VAL A 12 -28.91 -16.35 -19.36
C VAL A 12 -27.75 -15.37 -19.45
N SER A 13 -27.72 -14.40 -18.54
CA SER A 13 -26.54 -13.56 -18.34
C SER A 13 -25.49 -14.45 -17.70
N TYR A 14 -24.67 -15.11 -18.53
CA TYR A 14 -23.47 -15.76 -18.04
C TYR A 14 -22.61 -14.67 -17.40
N GLY A 15 -22.28 -14.81 -16.12
CA GLY A 15 -21.35 -13.89 -15.47
C GLY A 15 -20.02 -13.95 -16.21
N SER A 16 -19.24 -12.87 -16.19
CA SER A 16 -17.87 -13.01 -16.67
C SER A 16 -17.12 -14.00 -15.76
N PRO A 17 -16.20 -14.81 -16.29
CA PRO A 17 -15.42 -15.75 -15.48
C PRO A 17 -14.71 -15.07 -14.30
N GLN A 18 -14.23 -13.83 -14.52
CA GLN A 18 -13.70 -12.96 -13.47
C GLN A 18 -14.75 -12.59 -12.41
N GLY A 19 -15.98 -12.26 -12.81
CA GLY A 19 -17.06 -11.93 -11.90
C GLY A 19 -17.50 -13.13 -11.05
N GLU A 20 -17.53 -14.32 -11.62
CA GLU A 20 -17.82 -15.57 -10.89
C GLU A 20 -16.73 -15.89 -9.88
N LEU A 21 -15.45 -15.75 -10.28
CA LEU A 21 -14.32 -15.93 -9.37
C LEU A 21 -14.34 -14.91 -8.23
N VAL A 22 -14.57 -13.63 -8.51
CA VAL A 22 -14.71 -12.60 -7.47
C VAL A 22 -15.86 -12.94 -6.53
N LYS A 23 -17.03 -13.35 -7.05
CA LYS A 23 -18.15 -13.76 -6.20
C LYS A 23 -17.80 -14.95 -5.31
N LYS A 24 -17.07 -15.93 -5.83
CA LYS A 24 -16.58 -17.10 -5.08
C LYS A 24 -15.64 -16.66 -3.95
N LEU A 25 -14.58 -15.92 -4.28
CA LEU A 25 -13.55 -15.49 -3.32
C LEU A 25 -14.09 -14.58 -2.22
N PHE A 26 -15.04 -13.70 -2.54
CA PHE A 26 -15.55 -12.68 -1.60
C PHE A 26 -16.88 -13.05 -0.94
N SER A 27 -17.38 -14.27 -1.14
CA SER A 27 -18.67 -14.70 -0.55
C SER A 27 -18.66 -14.69 0.98
N ASP A 28 -17.57 -15.19 1.57
CA ASP A 28 -17.36 -15.27 3.03
C ASP A 28 -16.12 -14.47 3.48
N TYR A 29 -15.64 -13.53 2.65
CA TYR A 29 -14.47 -12.73 2.98
C TYR A 29 -14.84 -11.61 3.95
N ASP A 30 -14.35 -11.72 5.19
CA ASP A 30 -14.48 -10.67 6.21
C ASP A 30 -13.24 -9.76 6.22
N LEU A 31 -13.40 -8.54 5.72
CA LEU A 31 -12.35 -7.53 5.65
C LEU A 31 -11.92 -6.99 7.04
N SER A 32 -12.72 -7.23 8.09
CA SER A 32 -12.37 -6.81 9.46
C SER A 32 -11.35 -7.74 10.12
N VAL A 33 -11.10 -8.91 9.52
CA VAL A 33 -10.15 -9.91 10.01
C VAL A 33 -8.89 -9.88 9.14
N TYR A 34 -7.73 -9.77 9.78
CA TYR A 34 -6.44 -9.84 9.10
C TYR A 34 -6.14 -11.28 8.62
N PRO A 35 -5.37 -11.45 7.54
CA PRO A 35 -5.01 -12.77 7.00
C PRO A 35 -3.98 -13.49 7.87
N GLY A 36 -3.81 -14.79 7.65
CA GLY A 36 -2.84 -15.61 8.37
C GLY A 36 -3.41 -16.28 9.62
N THR A 37 -2.60 -16.33 10.68
CA THR A 37 -2.93 -17.05 11.93
C THR A 37 -3.36 -16.08 13.02
N PRO A 38 -4.04 -16.54 14.09
CA PRO A 38 -4.42 -15.66 15.20
C PRO A 38 -3.24 -14.90 15.84
N THR A 39 -2.01 -15.38 15.69
CA THR A 39 -0.81 -14.79 16.28
C THR A 39 0.14 -14.15 15.26
N SER A 40 -0.16 -14.20 13.96
CA SER A 40 0.74 -13.64 12.95
C SER A 40 0.07 -13.45 11.59
N ILE A 41 0.23 -12.25 11.03
CA ILE A 41 -0.06 -11.86 9.64
C ILE A 41 1.06 -12.34 8.70
N GLY A 42 2.26 -12.55 9.23
CA GLY A 42 3.46 -12.86 8.47
C GLY A 42 4.18 -11.62 7.97
N LYS A 43 4.79 -11.72 6.78
CA LYS A 43 5.64 -10.67 6.21
C LYS A 43 4.82 -9.67 5.40
N VAL A 44 5.06 -8.39 5.66
CA VAL A 44 4.55 -7.29 4.85
C VAL A 44 5.73 -6.55 4.22
N GLU A 45 5.80 -6.58 2.90
CA GLU A 45 6.79 -5.87 2.11
C GLU A 45 6.36 -4.41 1.95
N PHE A 46 7.18 -3.48 2.44
CA PHE A 46 6.91 -2.05 2.39
C PHE A 46 8.11 -1.26 1.86
N SER A 47 7.85 -0.24 1.04
CA SER A 47 8.83 0.77 0.67
C SER A 47 8.11 2.04 0.27
N ALA A 48 8.63 3.19 0.68
CA ALA A 48 8.19 4.48 0.18
C ALA A 48 9.38 5.26 -0.39
N SER A 49 9.21 5.89 -1.55
CA SER A 49 10.24 6.70 -2.20
C SER A 49 9.64 8.04 -2.63
N PRO A 50 10.33 9.18 -2.45
CA PRO A 50 9.84 10.45 -2.98
C PRO A 50 9.84 10.41 -4.51
N LEU A 51 8.68 10.69 -5.11
CA LEU A 51 8.57 10.94 -6.55
C LEU A 51 8.94 12.37 -6.88
N CYS A 52 8.38 13.30 -6.10
CA CYS A 52 8.60 14.72 -6.27
C CYS A 52 8.25 15.47 -5.00
N MET A 53 9.22 16.18 -4.44
CA MET A 53 9.04 16.95 -3.21
C MET A 53 9.33 18.43 -3.48
N ASP A 54 8.85 19.27 -2.59
CA ASP A 54 9.15 20.69 -2.48
C ASP A 54 9.31 21.04 -0.99
N LEU A 55 10.25 21.93 -0.68
CA LEU A 55 10.52 22.39 0.68
C LEU A 55 10.15 23.86 0.78
N SER A 56 9.11 24.16 1.54
CA SER A 56 8.63 25.51 1.72
C SER A 56 9.54 26.33 2.64
N LEU A 57 9.37 27.65 2.60
CA LEU A 57 10.14 28.60 3.42
C LEU A 57 9.80 28.55 4.91
N ASP A 58 8.72 27.88 5.30
CA ASP A 58 8.36 27.56 6.69
C ASP A 58 8.88 26.19 7.16
N GLY A 59 9.68 25.50 6.33
CA GLY A 59 10.31 24.23 6.69
C GLY A 59 9.39 23.02 6.51
N VAL A 60 8.33 23.14 5.71
CA VAL A 60 7.41 22.05 5.40
C VAL A 60 7.86 21.38 4.10
N LEU A 61 8.15 20.09 4.17
CA LEU A 61 8.43 19.26 3.01
C LEU A 61 7.11 18.63 2.53
N GLU A 62 6.69 18.93 1.31
CA GLU A 62 5.47 18.40 0.73
C GLU A 62 5.67 17.86 -0.68
N GLY A 63 4.88 16.86 -1.06
CA GLY A 63 5.05 16.25 -2.38
C GLY A 63 4.32 14.93 -2.56
N ARG A 64 4.73 14.20 -3.60
CA ARG A 64 4.23 12.86 -3.92
C ARG A 64 5.26 11.80 -3.59
N MET A 65 4.75 10.71 -3.03
CA MET A 65 5.51 9.51 -2.69
C MET A 65 5.02 8.34 -3.54
N TRP A 66 5.96 7.53 -4.00
CA TRP A 66 5.70 6.18 -4.46
C TRP A 66 5.67 5.26 -3.25
N VAL A 67 4.50 4.81 -2.84
CA VAL A 67 4.33 3.85 -1.74
C VAL A 67 4.03 2.48 -2.33
N HIS A 68 4.78 1.47 -1.89
CA HIS A 68 4.62 0.09 -2.29
C HIS A 68 4.32 -0.76 -1.06
N MET A 69 3.19 -1.47 -1.09
CA MET A 69 2.77 -2.43 -0.09
C MET A 69 2.48 -3.78 -0.74
N SER A 70 2.99 -4.85 -0.13
CA SER A 70 2.72 -6.21 -0.58
C SER A 70 2.63 -7.17 0.61
N TRP A 71 1.60 -8.01 0.61
CA TRP A 71 1.34 -8.99 1.67
C TRP A 71 0.66 -10.23 1.09
N MET A 72 0.51 -11.27 1.91
CA MET A 72 -0.20 -12.49 1.54
C MET A 72 -1.57 -12.53 2.22
N ASP A 73 -2.59 -12.94 1.49
CA ASP A 73 -3.92 -13.29 2.02
C ASP A 73 -4.27 -14.71 1.54
N ASP A 74 -4.16 -15.68 2.45
CA ASP A 74 -4.39 -17.10 2.19
C ASP A 74 -5.87 -17.43 1.90
N ARG A 75 -6.78 -16.50 2.19
CA ARG A 75 -8.21 -16.61 1.85
C ARG A 75 -8.48 -16.27 0.39
N LEU A 76 -7.55 -15.60 -0.29
CA LEU A 76 -7.69 -15.14 -1.67
C LEU A 76 -6.79 -15.93 -2.64
N VAL A 77 -6.82 -17.25 -2.52
CA VAL A 77 -6.03 -18.19 -3.34
C VAL A 77 -6.94 -18.96 -4.29
N TRP A 78 -6.49 -19.18 -5.53
CA TRP A 78 -7.18 -20.04 -6.49
C TRP A 78 -6.21 -20.66 -7.49
N THR A 79 -6.65 -21.75 -8.13
CA THR A 79 -5.94 -22.40 -9.23
C THR A 79 -6.35 -21.76 -10.55
N PRO A 80 -5.45 -21.10 -11.30
CA PRO A 80 -5.80 -20.43 -12.55
C PRO A 80 -6.45 -21.35 -13.59
N GLU A 81 -6.02 -22.61 -13.67
CA GLU A 81 -6.52 -23.61 -14.60
C GLU A 81 -8.01 -23.89 -14.41
N ASP A 82 -8.52 -23.78 -13.18
CA ASP A 82 -9.94 -23.94 -12.85
C ASP A 82 -10.78 -22.70 -13.20
N HIS A 83 -10.12 -21.61 -13.59
CA HIS A 83 -10.69 -20.27 -13.75
C HIS A 83 -10.21 -19.60 -15.04
N GLU A 84 -10.20 -20.33 -16.15
CA GLU A 84 -9.85 -19.83 -17.50
C GLU A 84 -8.48 -19.13 -17.58
N GLY A 85 -7.51 -19.56 -16.76
CA GLY A 85 -6.17 -19.00 -16.74
C GLY A 85 -6.08 -17.61 -16.08
N ILE A 86 -7.09 -17.18 -15.33
CA ILE A 86 -7.04 -15.91 -14.59
C ILE A 86 -5.95 -16.01 -13.52
N ASN A 87 -4.83 -15.32 -13.71
CA ASN A 87 -3.72 -15.30 -12.75
C ASN A 87 -3.75 -14.11 -11.78
N GLN A 88 -4.55 -13.08 -12.09
CA GLN A 88 -4.63 -11.88 -11.27
C GLN A 88 -5.99 -11.19 -11.41
N LEU A 89 -6.43 -10.54 -10.34
CA LEU A 89 -7.64 -9.73 -10.24
C LEU A 89 -7.29 -8.32 -9.81
N ARG A 90 -8.09 -7.34 -10.25
CA ARG A 90 -8.01 -5.95 -9.77
C ARG A 90 -9.20 -5.74 -8.86
N VAL A 91 -8.94 -5.48 -7.59
CA VAL A 91 -9.98 -5.39 -6.56
C VAL A 91 -9.87 -4.02 -5.87
N PRO A 92 -10.98 -3.27 -5.71
CA PRO A 92 -10.97 -2.03 -4.93
C PRO A 92 -10.39 -2.24 -3.53
N ILE A 93 -9.45 -1.39 -3.11
CA ILE A 93 -8.76 -1.56 -1.83
C ILE A 93 -9.73 -1.57 -0.63
N ASN A 94 -10.84 -0.84 -0.72
CA ASN A 94 -11.88 -0.80 0.31
C ASN A 94 -12.68 -2.10 0.48
N LYS A 95 -12.43 -3.13 -0.35
CA LYS A 95 -12.97 -4.48 -0.21
C LYS A 95 -11.97 -5.50 0.30
N LEU A 96 -10.72 -5.08 0.51
CA LEU A 96 -9.64 -5.93 0.98
C LEU A 96 -9.24 -5.51 2.38
N TRP A 97 -8.81 -6.47 3.19
CA TRP A 97 -8.01 -6.14 4.35
C TRP A 97 -6.70 -5.50 3.91
N LYS A 98 -6.28 -4.41 4.58
CA LYS A 98 -5.04 -3.68 4.31
C LYS A 98 -4.26 -3.54 5.63
N PRO A 99 -2.93 -3.79 5.66
CA PRO A 99 -2.13 -3.51 6.84
C PRO A 99 -2.15 -2.02 7.16
N ASP A 100 -2.14 -1.68 8.44
CA ASP A 100 -2.24 -0.31 8.96
C ASP A 100 -0.88 0.40 9.01
N ILE A 101 -0.11 0.29 7.93
CA ILE A 101 1.18 0.99 7.81
C ILE A 101 0.91 2.46 7.52
N VAL A 102 1.28 3.31 8.46
CA VAL A 102 1.05 4.76 8.43
C VAL A 102 2.33 5.51 8.80
N PRO A 103 2.50 6.76 8.35
CA PRO A 103 3.61 7.58 8.75
C PRO A 103 3.37 8.11 10.16
N TYR A 104 4.40 8.05 11.01
CA TYR A 104 4.39 8.59 12.36
C TYR A 104 4.64 10.10 12.30
N ILE A 105 3.55 10.83 12.11
CA ILE A 105 3.53 12.26 11.88
C ILE A 105 3.08 13.04 13.12
N LYS A 106 3.53 14.31 13.24
CA LYS A 106 3.04 15.24 14.27
C LYS A 106 1.62 15.71 13.90
N LYS A 107 0.89 16.24 14.89
CA LYS A 107 -0.43 16.85 14.65
C LYS A 107 -0.24 18.05 13.71
N ASP A 108 -1.05 18.13 12.64
CA ASP A 108 -1.04 19.14 11.54
C ASP A 108 -0.21 18.77 10.28
N ILE A 109 0.52 17.65 10.33
CA ILE A 109 1.14 16.98 9.17
C ILE A 109 0.14 15.98 8.58
N THR A 110 0.11 15.80 7.26
CA THR A 110 -0.90 14.95 6.59
C THR A 110 -0.31 14.03 5.54
N GLU A 111 -0.83 12.81 5.49
CA GLU A 111 -0.74 11.91 4.35
C GLU A 111 -2.14 11.71 3.76
N ILE A 112 -2.25 11.82 2.44
CA ILE A 112 -3.48 11.55 1.70
C ILE A 112 -3.16 10.49 0.65
N GLN A 113 -3.74 9.31 0.82
CA GLN A 113 -3.68 8.23 -0.15
C GLN A 113 -4.96 8.20 -0.98
N GLU A 114 -4.83 8.29 -2.30
CA GLU A 114 -5.96 8.07 -3.20
C GLU A 114 -6.27 6.56 -3.31
N GLU A 115 -7.53 6.19 -3.14
CA GLU A 115 -7.95 4.78 -3.14
C GLU A 115 -8.08 4.24 -4.57
N PHE A 116 -7.11 3.41 -4.97
CA PHE A 116 -7.13 2.65 -6.22
C PHE A 116 -7.36 1.15 -5.98
N ASN A 117 -7.47 0.39 -7.08
CA ASN A 117 -7.51 -1.06 -7.02
C ASN A 117 -6.14 -1.62 -6.61
N ALA A 118 -6.14 -2.66 -5.78
CA ALA A 118 -5.01 -3.54 -5.59
C ALA A 118 -5.01 -4.66 -6.64
N ILE A 119 -3.83 -5.25 -6.87
CA ILE A 119 -3.67 -6.46 -7.69
C ILE A 119 -3.60 -7.65 -6.74
N VAL A 120 -4.54 -8.58 -6.90
CA VAL A 120 -4.56 -9.86 -6.17
C VAL A 120 -4.08 -10.93 -7.13
N TYR A 121 -3.03 -11.66 -6.78
CA TYR A 121 -2.47 -12.76 -7.55
C TYR A 121 -3.07 -14.10 -7.10
N SER A 122 -3.11 -15.08 -8.01
CA SER A 122 -3.72 -16.40 -7.74
C SER A 122 -3.11 -17.17 -6.57
N ASN A 123 -1.86 -16.88 -6.22
CA ASN A 123 -1.17 -17.44 -5.06
C ASN A 123 -1.51 -16.74 -3.73
N GLY A 124 -2.42 -15.77 -3.72
CA GLY A 124 -2.79 -14.99 -2.53
C GLY A 124 -1.91 -13.77 -2.27
N LYS A 125 -0.89 -13.49 -3.11
CA LYS A 125 -0.11 -12.24 -2.99
C LYS A 125 -0.99 -11.06 -3.36
N ILE A 126 -0.96 -10.00 -2.58
CA ILE A 126 -1.62 -8.72 -2.87
C ILE A 126 -0.56 -7.66 -3.04
N LEU A 127 -0.69 -6.86 -4.10
CA LEU A 127 0.14 -5.70 -4.38
C LEU A 127 -0.74 -4.44 -4.39
N TYR A 128 -0.38 -3.45 -3.59
CA TYR A 128 -1.06 -2.17 -3.52
C TYR A 128 -0.05 -1.02 -3.58
N VAL A 129 -0.29 -0.11 -4.53
CA VAL A 129 0.58 1.04 -4.82
C VAL A 129 -0.31 2.30 -4.97
N PRO A 130 -0.64 2.99 -3.86
CA PRO A 130 -1.47 4.20 -3.92
C PRO A 130 -0.71 5.42 -4.45
N ASP A 131 -1.42 6.36 -5.10
CA ASP A 131 -0.91 7.73 -5.24
C ASP A 131 -0.96 8.40 -3.87
N THR A 132 0.20 8.78 -3.36
CA THR A 132 0.36 9.23 -1.98
C THR A 132 0.90 10.65 -1.97
N LYS A 133 0.14 11.57 -1.38
CA LYS A 133 0.59 12.94 -1.09
C LYS A 133 1.00 13.02 0.36
N LEU A 134 2.20 13.53 0.60
CA LEU A 134 2.78 13.65 1.93
C LEU A 134 3.16 15.10 2.18
N ARG A 135 2.87 15.61 3.37
CA ARG A 135 3.26 16.96 3.83
C ARG A 135 3.73 16.84 5.27
N ILE A 136 5.03 17.04 5.54
CA ILE A 136 5.71 16.90 6.85
C ILE A 136 6.51 18.14 7.24
N ASP A 137 6.72 18.34 8.54
CA ASP A 137 7.69 19.30 9.05
C ASP A 137 9.10 18.72 8.97
N CYS A 138 10.02 19.44 8.33
CA CYS A 138 11.43 19.12 8.31
C CYS A 138 12.15 19.88 9.43
N ASP A 139 12.14 19.28 10.63
CA ASP A 139 12.55 19.92 11.90
C ASP A 139 13.92 20.63 11.87
N ASN A 140 14.87 20.19 11.03
CA ASN A 140 16.24 20.71 10.98
C ASN A 140 16.57 21.42 9.66
N ALA A 141 15.57 21.87 8.91
CA ALA A 141 15.81 22.59 7.66
C ALA A 141 16.53 23.94 7.90
N ASN A 142 17.64 24.16 7.22
CA ASN A 142 18.31 25.46 7.16
C ASN A 142 17.68 26.30 6.06
N LEU A 143 16.74 27.16 6.45
CA LEU A 143 15.97 28.01 5.55
C LEU A 143 16.66 29.35 5.22
N THR A 144 17.80 29.63 5.86
CA THR A 144 18.54 30.88 5.66
C THR A 144 19.52 30.82 4.49
N ASP A 145 19.88 29.61 4.05
CA ASP A 145 20.77 29.37 2.93
C ASP A 145 20.04 28.60 1.84
N VAL A 146 19.88 29.25 0.68
CA VAL A 146 19.19 28.70 -0.50
C VAL A 146 19.93 27.50 -1.13
N TRP A 147 21.19 27.27 -0.75
CA TRP A 147 21.99 26.11 -1.18
C TRP A 147 22.16 25.05 -0.10
N ALA A 148 21.50 25.21 1.06
CA ALA A 148 21.58 24.24 2.14
C ALA A 148 21.06 22.87 1.70
N VAL A 149 21.79 21.83 2.11
CA VAL A 149 21.31 20.46 2.04
C VAL A 149 20.50 20.20 3.31
N ASN A 150 19.23 19.88 3.14
CA ASN A 150 18.30 19.59 4.24
C ASN A 150 18.06 18.09 4.33
N GLU A 151 18.15 17.53 5.54
CA GLU A 151 17.83 16.14 5.82
C GLU A 151 16.48 16.08 6.56
N CYS A 152 15.50 15.42 5.96
CA CYS A 152 14.16 15.29 6.50
C CYS A 152 13.85 13.81 6.74
N THR A 153 13.38 13.46 7.94
CA THR A 153 13.14 12.05 8.29
C THR A 153 11.65 11.72 8.30
N ILE A 154 11.27 10.66 7.60
CA ILE A 154 9.93 10.07 7.63
C ILE A 154 10.01 8.69 8.26
N LYS A 155 9.03 8.33 9.09
CA LYS A 155 8.95 6.99 9.72
C LYS A 155 7.62 6.37 9.39
N TYR A 156 7.60 5.22 8.72
CA TYR A 156 6.38 4.44 8.48
C TYR A 156 6.39 3.19 9.34
N GLY A 157 5.27 2.86 9.96
CA GLY A 157 5.13 1.63 10.73
C GLY A 157 3.66 1.28 10.94
N SER A 158 3.42 0.10 11.47
CA SER A 158 2.07 -0.29 11.88
C SER A 158 1.59 0.54 13.06
N TRP A 159 0.31 0.88 13.10
CA TRP A 159 -0.27 1.53 14.26
C TRP A 159 -0.63 0.55 15.39
N THR A 160 -1.07 -0.67 15.04
CA THR A 160 -1.67 -1.62 15.98
C THR A 160 -1.00 -3.00 16.05
N PHE A 161 -0.13 -3.36 15.10
CA PHE A 161 0.59 -4.62 15.07
C PHE A 161 2.06 -4.44 15.47
N ASP A 162 2.50 -5.21 16.45
CA ASP A 162 3.91 -5.32 16.82
C ASP A 162 4.67 -6.26 15.87
N ASN A 163 5.98 -6.41 16.11
CA ASN A 163 6.85 -7.19 15.24
C ASN A 163 6.57 -8.71 15.27
N ASP A 164 5.94 -9.21 16.34
CA ASP A 164 5.61 -10.64 16.45
C ASP A 164 4.38 -10.97 15.59
N MET A 165 3.42 -10.04 15.56
CA MET A 165 2.22 -10.14 14.74
C MET A 165 2.51 -9.85 13.26
N MET A 166 3.31 -8.83 12.95
CA MET A 166 3.58 -8.38 11.58
C MET A 166 5.06 -8.04 11.37
N GLU A 167 5.76 -8.85 10.58
CA GLU A 167 7.15 -8.59 10.21
C GLU A 167 7.20 -7.60 9.03
N LEU A 168 7.67 -6.38 9.27
CA LEU A 168 7.87 -5.38 8.22
C LEU A 168 9.19 -5.64 7.49
N VAL A 169 9.12 -5.89 6.19
CA VAL A 169 10.28 -6.15 5.32
C VAL A 169 10.41 -5.04 4.30
N GLN A 170 11.62 -4.55 4.07
CA GLN A 170 11.87 -3.51 3.09
C GLN A 170 11.77 -4.11 1.67
N PHE A 171 10.89 -3.55 0.85
CA PHE A 171 10.87 -3.86 -0.58
C PHE A 171 12.07 -3.20 -1.28
N LYS A 172 12.90 -4.02 -1.93
CA LYS A 172 14.21 -3.62 -2.49
C LYS A 172 14.26 -3.54 -4.01
N ASP A 173 13.22 -3.98 -4.73
CA ASP A 173 13.29 -3.94 -6.19
C ASP A 173 13.35 -2.48 -6.67
N PRO A 174 14.29 -2.16 -7.56
CA PRO A 174 14.48 -0.80 -8.02
C PRO A 174 13.26 -0.38 -8.85
N VAL A 175 12.55 0.64 -8.36
CA VAL A 175 11.50 1.32 -9.11
C VAL A 175 12.16 2.47 -9.85
N ASP A 176 12.05 2.48 -11.18
CA ASP A 176 12.52 3.60 -11.99
C ASP A 176 11.55 4.79 -11.83
N ILE A 177 11.97 5.76 -11.03
CA ILE A 177 11.25 7.02 -10.81
C ILE A 177 11.94 8.20 -11.50
N SER A 178 12.91 7.93 -12.39
CA SER A 178 13.81 8.95 -12.93
C SER A 178 13.10 10.03 -13.75
N GLU A 179 11.97 9.72 -14.37
CA GLU A 179 11.16 10.70 -15.11
C GLU A 179 10.45 11.69 -14.19
N PHE A 180 9.96 11.24 -13.04
CA PHE A 180 9.24 12.09 -12.09
C PHE A 180 10.18 13.07 -11.39
N VAL A 181 11.35 12.59 -10.96
CA VAL A 181 12.33 13.38 -10.21
C VAL A 181 12.88 14.56 -11.02
N LYS A 182 12.97 14.44 -12.35
CA LYS A 182 13.49 15.50 -13.24
C LYS A 182 12.63 16.76 -13.27
N LEU A 183 11.35 16.65 -12.91
CA LEU A 183 10.39 17.75 -13.00
C LEU A 183 10.20 18.50 -11.68
N CYS A 184 10.99 18.15 -10.65
CA CYS A 184 10.76 18.62 -9.29
C CYS A 184 11.47 19.95 -8.97
N PRO A 185 10.87 20.81 -8.11
CA PRO A 185 11.47 22.08 -7.71
C PRO A 185 12.81 21.90 -7.01
N ILE A 186 12.90 20.88 -6.14
CA ILE A 186 14.13 20.51 -5.45
C ILE A 186 14.70 19.21 -6.00
N LYS A 187 16.02 19.08 -5.92
CA LYS A 187 16.73 17.86 -6.30
C LYS A 187 16.93 16.97 -5.07
N THR A 188 16.34 15.79 -5.09
CA THR A 188 16.67 14.72 -4.13
C THR A 188 18.10 14.23 -4.39
N LEU A 189 18.96 14.31 -3.38
CA LEU A 189 20.38 13.90 -3.49
C LEU A 189 20.58 12.42 -3.17
N ASP A 190 19.98 11.96 -2.07
CA ASP A 190 20.02 10.58 -1.61
C ASP A 190 18.69 10.24 -0.90
N VAL A 191 18.38 8.95 -0.83
CA VAL A 191 17.23 8.43 -0.07
C VAL A 191 17.69 7.18 0.67
N MET A 192 17.97 7.33 1.96
CA MET A 192 18.40 6.22 2.80
C MET A 192 17.22 5.60 3.52
N LYS A 193 17.19 4.27 3.57
CA LYS A 193 16.09 3.51 4.17
C LYS A 193 16.64 2.53 5.19
N GLU A 194 16.11 2.57 6.41
CA GLU A 194 16.56 1.73 7.51
C GLU A 194 15.35 1.16 8.27
N LEU A 195 15.28 -0.16 8.39
CA LEU A 195 14.29 -0.82 9.26
C LEU A 195 14.77 -0.79 10.71
N LYS A 196 13.90 -0.36 11.62
CA LYS A 196 14.15 -0.37 13.07
C LYS A 196 12.99 -0.95 13.85
N LEU A 197 13.32 -1.47 15.03
CA LEU A 197 12.37 -1.85 16.06
C LEU A 197 12.40 -0.82 17.18
N LYS A 198 11.23 -0.41 17.70
CA LYS A 198 11.16 0.48 18.85
C LYS A 198 9.93 0.21 19.71
N ASN A 199 10.14 0.24 21.02
CA ASN A 199 9.06 0.23 22.00
C ASN A 199 8.48 1.65 22.11
N PHE A 200 7.38 1.91 21.39
CA PHE A 200 6.66 3.20 21.48
C PHE A 200 5.66 3.23 22.64
N MET A 201 5.11 2.07 23.00
CA MET A 201 4.11 1.93 24.05
C MET A 201 4.69 1.08 25.18
N SER A 202 4.59 1.56 26.43
CA SER A 202 5.03 0.79 27.60
C SER A 202 4.20 -0.48 27.83
N ALA A 203 3.00 -0.55 27.26
CA ALA A 203 2.09 -1.68 27.33
C ALA A 203 2.21 -2.66 26.15
N ALA A 204 3.02 -2.35 25.13
CA ALA A 204 3.24 -3.28 24.02
C ALA A 204 4.11 -4.46 24.48
N LEU A 205 3.70 -5.68 24.12
CA LEU A 205 4.40 -6.91 24.48
C LEU A 205 5.70 -7.09 23.67
N SER A 206 5.73 -6.58 22.43
CA SER A 206 6.87 -6.62 21.51
C SER A 206 7.10 -5.23 20.88
N PRO A 207 8.34 -4.88 20.45
CA PRO A 207 8.60 -3.62 19.74
C PRO A 207 7.84 -3.51 18.42
N MET A 208 7.54 -2.27 18.04
CA MET A 208 6.90 -1.97 16.75
C MET A 208 7.96 -1.84 15.65
N PRO A 209 7.81 -2.53 14.51
CA PRO A 209 8.67 -2.37 13.37
C PRO A 209 8.30 -1.10 12.58
N HIS A 210 9.31 -0.36 12.15
CA HIS A 210 9.12 0.83 11.32
C HIS A 210 10.29 1.03 10.36
N LEU A 211 9.96 1.52 9.16
CA LEU A 211 10.90 1.95 8.14
C LEU A 211 11.18 3.44 8.31
N ILE A 212 12.44 3.79 8.55
CA ILE A 212 12.92 5.16 8.58
C ILE A 212 13.46 5.51 7.20
N ILE A 213 13.04 6.66 6.68
CA ILE A 213 13.46 7.21 5.39
C ILE A 213 14.10 8.57 5.66
N HIS A 214 15.36 8.73 5.26
CA HIS A 214 16.13 9.97 5.31
C HIS A 214 16.31 10.54 3.91
#